data_AF-X0TPE6-F1
#
_entry.id   AF-X0TPE6-F1
#
_cell.length_a   1.000
_cell.length_b   1.000
_cell.length_c   1.000
_cell.angle_alpha   90.00
_cell.angle_beta   90.00
_cell.angle_gamma   90.00
#
_symmetry.space_group_name_H-M   'P 1'
#
loop_
_entity.id
_entity.type
_entity.pdbx_description
1 polymer ?
#
loop_
_entity_poly.entity_id
_entity_poly.type
_entity_poly.pdbx_seq_one_letter_code
_entity_poly.pdbx_strand_id
1 'polypeptide(L)'
;MHEFMGVRVDSVECTVEAELTKILEPVLPEGGVAGDSEVEYALDSSLNDGFAAVNRLFSLGANVWRSMGPLDCGDGQLPPGSFIIKGVEKEQLERVAEEMHIHFLPLTKELGSTMKVSAPRIGMYQRYYGGNADEGWTRLVLEQFGFPYETLKDEDIKKGGLSESLDVIILPDDPEAMIT
;
A
#
# COMPACT_ATOMS: atom_id res chain seq x y z
N MET A 1 -4.98 29.74 16.01
CA MET A 1 -5.04 29.04 14.72
C MET A 1 -5.16 27.57 15.06
N HIS A 2 -6.29 26.97 14.73
CA HIS A 2 -6.51 25.55 14.97
C HIS A 2 -6.15 24.79 13.70
N GLU A 3 -5.51 23.66 13.89
CA GLU A 3 -5.14 22.74 12.82
C GLU A 3 -5.58 21.35 13.29
N PHE A 4 -6.18 20.58 12.38
CA PHE A 4 -6.58 19.21 12.63
C PHE A 4 -6.23 18.35 11.42
N MET A 5 -5.33 17.38 11.59
CA MET A 5 -4.90 16.42 10.55
C MET A 5 -4.35 17.08 9.27
N GLY A 6 -3.54 18.12 9.40
CA GLY A 6 -2.99 18.94 8.33
C GLY A 6 -3.94 19.99 7.77
N VAL A 7 -5.17 20.07 8.26
CA VAL A 7 -6.20 20.99 7.77
C VAL A 7 -6.29 22.20 8.67
N ARG A 8 -6.15 23.41 8.09
CA ARG A 8 -6.39 24.66 8.82
C ARG A 8 -7.88 24.76 9.16
N VAL A 9 -8.17 24.95 10.44
CA VAL A 9 -9.52 25.10 10.97
C VAL A 9 -9.70 26.54 11.45
N ASP A 10 -10.62 27.23 10.80
CA ASP A 10 -11.05 28.58 11.15
C ASP A 10 -12.46 28.49 11.75
N SER A 11 -12.59 28.73 13.05
CA SER A 11 -13.88 28.73 13.74
C SER A 11 -14.69 29.97 13.36
N VAL A 12 -15.95 29.78 12.98
CA VAL A 12 -16.90 30.87 12.74
C VAL A 12 -18.00 30.86 13.80
N GLU A 13 -18.33 32.04 14.34
CA GLU A 13 -19.40 32.21 15.35
C GLU A 13 -20.79 32.42 14.73
N CYS A 14 -20.89 32.30 13.41
CA CYS A 14 -22.12 32.47 12.66
C CYS A 14 -22.51 31.19 11.91
N THR A 15 -23.79 31.11 11.53
CA THR A 15 -24.26 30.09 10.61
C THR A 15 -23.64 30.34 9.23
N VAL A 16 -23.03 29.30 8.65
CA VAL A 16 -22.54 29.34 7.27
C VAL A 16 -23.75 29.19 6.35
N GLU A 17 -24.17 30.27 5.71
CA GLU A 17 -25.17 30.24 4.64
C GLU A 17 -24.46 30.12 3.29
N ALA A 18 -24.63 28.97 2.65
CA ALA A 18 -24.08 28.69 1.32
C ALA A 18 -25.02 27.74 0.56
N GLU A 19 -25.05 27.85 -0.76
CA GLU A 19 -25.70 26.87 -1.63
C GLU A 19 -24.79 25.64 -1.71
N LEU A 20 -25.07 24.64 -0.86
CA LEU A 20 -24.30 23.41 -0.77
C LEU A 20 -25.05 22.26 -1.41
N THR A 21 -24.35 21.46 -2.19
CA THR A 21 -24.86 20.19 -2.72
C THR A 21 -24.34 19.05 -1.86
N LYS A 22 -25.25 18.19 -1.37
CA LYS A 22 -24.85 17.01 -0.61
C LYS A 22 -24.16 16.00 -1.53
N ILE A 23 -22.90 15.71 -1.26
CA ILE A 23 -22.15 14.64 -1.90
C ILE A 23 -22.36 13.36 -1.07
N LEU A 24 -22.82 12.27 -1.70
CA LEU A 24 -23.06 10.98 -1.05
C LEU A 24 -21.89 10.02 -1.21
N GLU A 25 -21.11 10.18 -2.27
CA GLU A 25 -19.98 9.34 -2.63
C GLU A 25 -18.78 10.22 -2.96
N PRO A 26 -17.56 9.84 -2.55
CA PRO A 26 -16.38 10.60 -2.91
C PRO A 26 -16.21 10.61 -4.43
N VAL A 27 -15.82 11.76 -4.99
CA VAL A 27 -15.36 11.83 -6.37
C VAL A 27 -13.93 11.29 -6.40
N LEU A 28 -13.77 10.09 -6.96
CA LEU A 28 -12.46 9.45 -7.08
C LEU A 28 -11.69 10.06 -8.25
N PRO A 29 -10.36 10.27 -8.11
CA PRO A 29 -9.55 10.74 -9.22
C PRO A 29 -9.50 9.70 -10.34
N GLU A 30 -9.31 10.14 -11.57
CA GLU A 30 -9.08 9.19 -12.67
C GLU A 30 -7.72 8.51 -12.46
N GLY A 31 -7.70 7.19 -12.62
CA GLY A 31 -6.45 6.45 -12.69
C GLY A 31 -5.92 6.39 -14.12
N GLY A 32 -4.62 6.20 -14.29
CA GLY A 32 -4.08 5.97 -15.64
C GLY A 32 -2.57 5.80 -15.71
N VAL A 33 -2.10 5.48 -16.91
CA VAL A 33 -0.68 5.39 -17.24
C VAL A 33 -0.31 6.58 -18.11
N ALA A 34 0.60 7.42 -17.63
CA ALA A 34 1.02 8.61 -18.36
C ALA A 34 2.03 8.26 -19.45
N GLY A 35 1.76 8.70 -20.68
CA GLY A 35 2.67 8.57 -21.82
C GLY A 35 3.09 7.14 -22.14
N ASP A 36 4.21 7.03 -22.85
CA ASP A 36 4.94 5.78 -23.06
C ASP A 36 6.30 5.91 -22.38
N SER A 37 6.82 4.81 -21.81
CA SER A 37 8.19 4.77 -21.28
C SER A 37 9.07 3.85 -22.12
N GLU A 38 10.28 4.32 -22.43
CA GLU A 38 11.33 3.49 -23.04
C GLU A 38 12.13 2.69 -21.99
N VAL A 39 11.96 3.02 -20.70
CA VAL A 39 12.67 2.36 -19.59
C VAL A 39 11.69 1.49 -18.82
N GLU A 40 10.86 2.07 -17.96
CA GLU A 40 9.87 1.40 -17.11
C GLU A 40 8.90 2.46 -16.51
N TYR A 41 7.84 2.02 -15.84
CA TYR A 41 6.93 2.91 -15.11
C TYR A 41 7.25 3.02 -13.62
N ALA A 42 6.98 4.18 -13.05
CA ALA A 42 7.13 4.47 -11.64
C ALA A 42 5.78 4.80 -10.99
N LEU A 43 5.68 4.53 -9.69
CA LEU A 43 4.51 4.80 -8.86
C LEU A 43 4.94 5.51 -7.58
N ASP A 44 4.22 6.58 -7.24
CA ASP A 44 4.49 7.39 -6.05
C ASP A 44 4.30 6.58 -4.76
N SER A 45 5.30 6.60 -3.88
CA SER A 45 5.24 5.92 -2.57
C SER A 45 4.45 6.67 -1.50
N SER A 46 4.06 7.92 -1.75
CA SER A 46 3.27 8.73 -0.80
C SER A 46 1.79 8.38 -0.79
N LEU A 47 1.31 7.65 -1.81
CA LEU A 47 -0.07 7.20 -1.92
C LEU A 47 -0.25 5.86 -1.22
N ASN A 48 -1.19 5.78 -0.27
CA ASN A 48 -1.51 4.53 0.42
C ASN A 48 -1.96 3.45 -0.57
N ASP A 49 -2.84 3.80 -1.52
CA ASP A 49 -3.35 2.85 -2.52
C ASP A 49 -2.24 2.29 -3.43
N GLY A 50 -1.09 2.97 -3.49
CA GLY A 50 0.07 2.46 -4.21
C GLY A 50 0.60 1.13 -3.66
N PHE A 51 0.45 0.87 -2.36
CA PHE A 51 0.83 -0.42 -1.77
C PHE A 51 -0.10 -1.56 -2.19
N ALA A 52 -1.41 -1.28 -2.24
CA ALA A 52 -2.39 -2.24 -2.76
C ALA A 52 -2.13 -2.54 -4.24
N ALA A 53 -1.79 -1.52 -5.02
CA ALA A 53 -1.44 -1.67 -6.43
C ALA A 53 -0.20 -2.52 -6.63
N VAL A 54 0.85 -2.31 -5.85
CA VAL A 54 2.07 -3.13 -5.90
C VAL A 54 1.79 -4.59 -5.57
N ASN A 55 0.97 -4.88 -4.55
CA ASN A 55 0.57 -6.25 -4.24
C ASN A 55 -0.25 -6.89 -5.36
N ARG A 56 -1.16 -6.12 -5.96
CA ARG A 56 -1.91 -6.57 -7.14
C ARG A 56 -0.97 -6.88 -8.31
N LEU A 57 0.01 -6.03 -8.57
CA LEU A 57 1.00 -6.23 -9.63
C LEU A 57 1.90 -7.44 -9.37
N PHE A 58 2.29 -7.72 -8.12
CA PHE A 58 2.97 -8.97 -7.78
C PHE A 58 2.15 -10.20 -8.15
N SER A 59 0.83 -10.18 -7.91
CA SER A 59 -0.06 -11.28 -8.32
C SER A 59 -0.14 -11.49 -9.84
N LEU A 60 0.21 -10.46 -10.61
CA LEU A 60 0.28 -10.49 -12.08
C LEU A 60 1.69 -10.82 -12.62
N GLY A 61 2.66 -11.09 -11.74
CA GLY A 61 4.03 -11.45 -12.13
C GLY A 61 5.00 -10.28 -12.24
N ALA A 62 4.61 -9.08 -11.82
CA ALA A 62 5.49 -7.92 -11.84
C ALA A 62 6.74 -8.13 -10.97
N ASN A 63 7.86 -7.59 -11.43
CA ASN A 63 9.02 -7.36 -10.59
C ASN A 63 9.01 -5.89 -10.16
N VAL A 64 9.24 -5.64 -8.87
CA VAL A 64 9.16 -4.29 -8.31
C VAL A 64 10.46 -3.92 -7.61
N TRP A 65 10.88 -2.67 -7.77
CA TRP A 65 12.00 -2.06 -7.05
C TRP A 65 11.53 -0.80 -6.35
N ARG A 66 12.28 -0.38 -5.33
CA ARG A 66 12.17 0.95 -4.73
C ARG A 66 13.37 1.80 -5.08
N SER A 67 13.12 3.07 -5.36
CA SER A 67 14.18 4.05 -5.56
C SER A 67 14.82 4.45 -4.24
N MET A 68 16.15 4.58 -4.22
CA MET A 68 16.88 5.12 -3.05
C MET A 68 17.04 6.65 -3.12
N GLY A 69 16.70 7.25 -4.25
CA GLY A 69 16.69 8.68 -4.50
C GLY A 69 15.44 9.09 -5.31
N PRO A 70 15.28 10.38 -5.60
CA PRO A 70 14.16 10.85 -6.41
C PRO A 70 14.20 10.27 -7.83
N LEU A 71 13.02 10.12 -8.44
CA LEU A 71 12.87 9.63 -9.82
C LEU A 71 12.31 10.73 -10.72
N ASP A 72 13.02 11.06 -11.80
CA ASP A 72 12.52 11.98 -12.82
C ASP A 72 11.50 11.24 -13.72
N CYS A 73 10.25 11.72 -13.74
CA CYS A 73 9.14 11.08 -14.44
C CYS A 73 8.31 12.13 -15.19
N GLY A 74 8.32 12.09 -16.53
CA GLY A 74 7.67 13.10 -17.37
C GLY A 74 8.08 14.53 -17.00
N ASP A 75 7.09 15.37 -16.68
CA ASP A 75 7.26 16.77 -16.26
C ASP A 75 7.51 16.95 -14.75
N GLY A 76 7.57 15.86 -13.98
CA GLY A 76 7.65 15.88 -12.53
C GLY A 76 8.78 15.00 -11.96
N GLN A 77 8.84 14.99 -10.63
CA GLN A 77 9.77 14.15 -9.87
C GLN A 77 9.04 13.44 -8.74
N LEU A 78 9.25 12.13 -8.62
CA LEU A 78 8.72 11.32 -7.54
C LEU A 78 9.73 11.23 -6.38
N PRO A 79 9.27 11.12 -5.12
CA PRO A 79 10.14 11.09 -3.96
C PRO A 79 10.97 9.79 -3.88
N PRO A 80 12.06 9.78 -3.09
CA PRO A 80 12.74 8.55 -2.71
C PRO A 80 11.77 7.54 -2.08
N GLY A 81 11.95 6.26 -2.38
CA GLY A 81 11.08 5.18 -1.94
C GLY A 81 9.96 4.83 -2.92
N SER A 82 9.80 5.62 -3.99
CA SER A 82 8.85 5.36 -5.07
C SER A 82 9.14 4.03 -5.74
N PHE A 83 8.06 3.38 -6.20
CA PHE A 83 8.14 2.06 -6.80
C PHE A 83 8.48 2.16 -8.28
N ILE A 84 9.24 1.20 -8.78
CA ILE A 84 9.57 1.01 -10.19
C ILE A 84 9.04 -0.36 -10.57
N ILE A 85 8.14 -0.41 -11.55
CA ILE A 85 7.43 -1.62 -11.94
C ILE A 85 7.99 -2.13 -13.26
N LYS A 86 8.30 -3.43 -13.34
CA LYS A 86 8.80 -4.09 -14.54
C LYS A 86 8.12 -5.43 -14.78
N GLY A 87 8.14 -5.90 -16.03
CA GLY A 87 7.73 -7.26 -16.39
C GLY A 87 6.21 -7.47 -16.38
N VAL A 88 5.45 -6.40 -16.59
CA VAL A 88 4.01 -6.43 -16.87
C VAL A 88 3.73 -5.56 -18.08
N GLU A 89 2.70 -5.92 -18.84
CA GLU A 89 2.28 -5.17 -20.02
C GLU A 89 1.58 -3.86 -19.63
N LYS A 90 1.61 -2.87 -20.52
CA LYS A 90 1.01 -1.55 -20.26
C LYS A 90 -0.48 -1.65 -19.94
N GLU A 91 -1.20 -2.53 -20.63
CA GLU A 91 -2.63 -2.75 -20.43
C GLU A 91 -2.93 -3.30 -19.02
N GLN A 92 -2.00 -4.06 -18.42
CA GLN A 92 -2.14 -4.51 -17.04
C GLN A 92 -1.95 -3.36 -16.05
N LEU A 93 -1.02 -2.44 -16.33
CA LEU A 93 -0.82 -1.22 -15.54
C LEU A 93 -2.04 -0.30 -15.64
N GLU A 94 -2.56 -0.06 -16.84
CA GLU A 94 -3.75 0.77 -17.08
C GLU A 94 -4.94 0.25 -16.28
N ARG A 95 -5.19 -1.06 -16.32
CA ARG A 95 -6.27 -1.68 -15.55
C ARG A 95 -6.08 -1.50 -14.04
N VAL A 96 -4.88 -1.70 -13.50
CA VAL A 96 -4.61 -1.48 -12.07
C VAL A 96 -4.75 0.00 -11.70
N ALA A 97 -4.31 0.89 -12.59
CA ALA A 97 -4.39 2.33 -12.41
C ALA A 97 -5.86 2.78 -12.28
N GLU A 98 -6.72 2.35 -13.21
CA GLU A 98 -8.15 2.62 -13.21
C GLU A 98 -8.86 2.04 -12.00
N GLU A 99 -8.61 0.76 -11.68
CA GLU A 99 -9.24 0.06 -10.55
C GLU A 99 -8.91 0.73 -9.19
N MET A 100 -7.73 1.34 -9.07
CA MET A 100 -7.22 1.89 -7.80
C MET A 100 -7.09 3.41 -7.79
N HIS A 101 -7.52 4.09 -8.86
CA HIS A 101 -7.49 5.55 -8.97
C HIS A 101 -6.09 6.16 -8.74
N ILE A 102 -5.05 5.50 -9.29
CA ILE A 102 -3.65 5.93 -9.19
C ILE A 102 -3.04 6.21 -10.56
N HIS A 103 -1.91 6.92 -10.57
CA HIS A 103 -1.15 7.18 -11.79
C HIS A 103 0.21 6.49 -11.80
N PHE A 104 0.51 5.82 -12.91
CA PHE A 104 1.86 5.39 -13.24
C PHE A 104 2.51 6.42 -14.15
N LEU A 105 3.75 6.81 -13.82
CA LEU A 105 4.50 7.81 -14.58
C LEU A 105 5.64 7.17 -15.35
N PRO A 106 5.93 7.62 -16.58
CA PRO A 106 7.01 7.06 -17.39
C PRO A 106 8.35 7.59 -16.86
N LEU A 107 9.30 6.71 -16.63
CA LEU A 107 10.66 7.13 -16.28
C LEU A 107 11.34 7.76 -17.49
N THR A 108 11.98 8.92 -17.29
CA THR A 108 12.62 9.70 -18.38
C THR A 108 14.15 9.67 -18.34
N LYS A 109 14.74 9.13 -17.28
CA LYS A 109 16.19 8.98 -17.12
C LYS A 109 16.55 7.60 -16.59
N GLU A 110 17.82 7.25 -16.73
CA GLU A 110 18.37 6.04 -16.14
C GLU A 110 18.18 6.03 -14.62
N LEU A 111 17.89 4.83 -14.11
CA LEU A 111 17.67 4.59 -12.70
C LEU A 111 18.97 4.84 -11.91
N GLY A 112 18.86 5.62 -10.84
CA GLY A 112 19.90 5.68 -9.82
C GLY A 112 19.99 4.39 -9.00
N SER A 113 20.42 4.50 -7.74
CA SER A 113 20.42 3.36 -6.83
C SER A 113 19.00 2.87 -6.55
N THR A 114 18.77 1.57 -6.72
CA THR A 114 17.47 0.92 -6.49
C THR A 114 17.64 -0.34 -5.64
N MET A 115 16.56 -0.73 -4.97
CA MET A 115 16.48 -1.94 -4.16
C MET A 115 15.33 -2.81 -4.65
N LYS A 116 15.61 -4.08 -4.96
CA LYS A 116 14.53 -5.02 -5.33
C LYS A 116 13.64 -5.27 -4.12
N VAL A 117 12.33 -5.28 -4.34
CA VAL A 117 11.34 -5.65 -3.32
C VAL A 117 10.56 -6.88 -3.77
N SER A 118 10.09 -7.65 -2.80
CA SER A 118 9.29 -8.85 -3.01
C SER A 118 8.06 -8.80 -2.11
N ALA A 119 6.98 -9.48 -2.52
CA ALA A 119 5.87 -9.75 -1.64
C ALA A 119 6.35 -10.64 -0.47
N PRO A 120 6.28 -10.18 0.79
CA PRO A 120 6.73 -10.98 1.92
C PRO A 120 5.74 -12.10 2.22
N ARG A 121 6.25 -13.24 2.72
CA ARG A 121 5.43 -14.32 3.29
C ARG A 121 5.11 -13.96 4.73
N ILE A 122 3.86 -13.60 5.00
CA ILE A 122 3.42 -13.06 6.29
C ILE A 122 2.68 -14.13 7.09
N GLY A 123 3.04 -14.29 8.36
CA GLY A 123 2.27 -15.05 9.34
C GLY A 123 1.59 -14.12 10.33
N MET A 124 0.26 -14.19 10.44
CA MET A 124 -0.54 -13.45 11.42
C MET A 124 -0.89 -14.39 12.58
N TYR A 125 -0.38 -14.11 13.77
CA TYR A 125 -0.68 -14.93 14.94
C TYR A 125 -2.13 -14.75 15.40
N GLN A 126 -2.77 -15.87 15.74
CA GLN A 126 -4.10 -15.95 16.30
C GLN A 126 -4.10 -16.86 17.52
N ARG A 127 -4.46 -16.30 18.67
CA ARG A 127 -4.60 -17.06 19.92
C ARG A 127 -5.76 -18.07 19.84
N TYR A 128 -5.65 -19.14 20.64
CA TYR A 128 -6.65 -20.21 20.68
C TYR A 128 -8.09 -19.75 20.94
N TYR A 129 -8.30 -18.87 21.91
CA TYR A 129 -9.64 -18.37 22.29
C TYR A 129 -10.25 -17.41 21.25
N GLY A 130 -9.48 -16.95 20.26
CA GLY A 130 -9.87 -15.89 19.33
C GLY A 130 -10.20 -14.56 20.03
N GLY A 131 -10.72 -13.60 19.25
CA GLY A 131 -11.29 -12.37 19.80
C GLY A 131 -10.27 -11.34 20.28
N ASN A 132 -9.31 -10.97 19.42
CA ASN A 132 -8.41 -9.84 19.64
C ASN A 132 -8.76 -8.71 18.64
N ALA A 133 -8.99 -7.49 19.15
CA ALA A 133 -9.33 -6.34 18.31
C ALA A 133 -8.15 -5.89 17.44
N ASP A 134 -6.93 -5.88 18.00
CA ASP A 134 -5.71 -5.54 17.28
C ASP A 134 -5.42 -6.54 16.14
N GLU A 135 -5.66 -7.83 16.41
CA GLU A 135 -5.63 -8.89 15.39
C GLU A 135 -6.62 -8.58 14.26
N GLY A 136 -7.87 -8.27 14.60
CA GLY A 136 -8.93 -7.99 13.64
C GLY A 136 -8.64 -6.77 12.76
N TRP A 137 -8.20 -5.65 13.35
CA TRP A 137 -7.84 -4.45 12.61
C TRP A 137 -6.64 -4.68 11.69
N THR A 138 -5.64 -5.40 12.17
CA THR A 138 -4.46 -5.72 11.36
C THR A 138 -4.83 -6.60 10.17
N ARG A 139 -5.65 -7.64 10.37
CA ARG A 139 -6.17 -8.49 9.28
C ARG A 139 -6.94 -7.67 8.25
N LEU A 140 -7.81 -6.76 8.70
CA LEU A 140 -8.56 -5.89 7.81
C LEU A 140 -7.63 -5.07 6.90
N VAL A 141 -6.55 -4.50 7.46
CA VAL A 141 -5.55 -3.75 6.68
C VAL A 141 -4.83 -4.66 5.68
N LEU A 142 -4.37 -5.85 6.11
CA LEU A 142 -3.71 -6.79 5.19
C LEU A 142 -4.64 -7.20 4.04
N GLU A 143 -5.90 -7.46 4.32
CA GLU A 143 -6.91 -7.85 3.33
C GLU A 143 -7.23 -6.72 2.35
N GLN A 144 -7.48 -5.50 2.86
CA GLN A 144 -7.77 -4.34 2.03
C GLN A 144 -6.61 -3.99 1.09
N PHE A 145 -5.37 -4.17 1.55
CA PHE A 145 -4.18 -3.87 0.77
C PHE A 145 -3.64 -5.09 0.01
N GLY A 146 -4.32 -6.24 0.05
CA GLY A 146 -3.96 -7.42 -0.73
C GLY A 146 -2.65 -8.09 -0.31
N PHE A 147 -2.26 -7.99 0.97
CA PHE A 147 -1.14 -8.73 1.51
C PHE A 147 -1.59 -10.16 1.86
N PRO A 148 -1.11 -11.19 1.13
CA PRO A 148 -1.42 -12.57 1.50
C PRO A 148 -0.72 -12.92 2.83
N TYR A 149 -1.46 -13.58 3.72
CA TYR A 149 -0.94 -14.01 5.01
C TYR A 149 -1.50 -15.38 5.39
N GLU A 150 -0.72 -16.14 6.15
CA GLU A 150 -1.18 -17.37 6.81
C GLU A 150 -1.51 -17.11 8.28
N THR A 151 -2.50 -17.81 8.82
CA THR A 151 -2.82 -17.74 10.25
C THR A 151 -1.91 -18.69 11.01
N LEU A 152 -1.19 -18.17 11.99
CA LEU A 152 -0.33 -18.96 12.88
C LEU A 152 -1.02 -19.21 14.22
N LYS A 153 -0.95 -20.44 14.69
CA LYS A 153 -1.43 -20.84 16.02
C LYS A 153 -0.26 -21.23 16.93
N ASP A 154 -0.57 -21.45 18.20
CA ASP A 154 0.41 -21.86 19.22
C ASP A 154 1.20 -23.11 18.82
N GLU A 155 0.53 -24.07 18.18
CA GLU A 155 1.15 -25.30 17.70
C GLU A 155 2.19 -25.05 16.60
N ASP A 156 1.91 -24.13 15.68
CA ASP A 156 2.82 -23.77 14.58
C ASP A 156 4.09 -23.11 15.12
N ILE A 157 3.91 -22.21 16.11
CA ILE A 157 5.03 -21.55 16.78
C ILE A 157 5.88 -22.56 17.57
N LYS A 158 5.24 -23.42 18.36
CA LYS A 158 5.92 -24.44 19.18
C LYS A 158 6.64 -25.49 18.33
N LYS A 159 6.12 -25.80 17.15
CA LYS A 159 6.75 -26.72 16.19
C LYS A 159 8.05 -26.16 15.61
N GLY A 160 8.17 -24.84 15.49
CA GLY A 160 9.35 -24.16 14.93
C GLY A 160 9.46 -24.31 13.41
N GLY A 161 10.63 -23.94 12.85
CA GLY A 161 10.87 -23.97 11.40
C GLY A 161 10.21 -22.82 10.62
N LEU A 162 9.67 -21.82 11.30
CA LEU A 162 8.91 -20.72 10.68
C LEU A 162 9.71 -19.91 9.65
N SER A 163 11.03 -19.77 9.82
CA SER A 163 11.87 -19.04 8.86
C SER A 163 11.94 -19.70 7.48
N GLU A 164 11.57 -20.98 7.37
CA GLU A 164 11.52 -21.69 6.09
C GLU A 164 10.30 -21.27 5.26
N SER A 165 9.17 -20.97 5.91
CA SER A 165 7.90 -20.61 5.25
C SER A 165 7.55 -19.12 5.31
N LEU A 166 8.13 -18.37 6.26
CA LEU A 166 7.77 -16.99 6.55
C LEU A 166 8.96 -16.04 6.56
N ASP A 167 8.69 -14.81 6.14
CA ASP A 167 9.64 -13.70 6.20
C ASP A 167 9.28 -12.72 7.33
N VAL A 168 7.99 -12.60 7.65
CA VAL A 168 7.47 -11.67 8.67
C VAL A 168 6.44 -12.41 9.53
N ILE A 169 6.56 -12.25 10.84
CA ILE A 169 5.54 -12.70 11.81
C ILE A 169 4.98 -11.46 12.50
N ILE A 170 3.66 -11.34 12.49
CA ILE A 170 2.94 -10.28 13.17
C ILE A 170 2.32 -10.87 14.44
N LEU A 171 2.69 -10.31 15.58
CA LEU A 171 2.11 -10.62 16.88
C LEU A 171 1.22 -9.44 17.27
N PRO A 172 -0.11 -9.63 17.33
CA PRO A 172 -1.01 -8.58 17.80
C PRO A 172 -0.77 -8.29 19.29
N ASP A 173 -1.09 -7.06 19.71
CA ASP A 173 -1.05 -6.70 21.12
C ASP A 173 -2.08 -7.54 21.91
N ASP A 174 -1.59 -8.34 22.86
CA ASP A 174 -2.41 -9.28 23.62
C ASP A 174 -1.78 -9.49 25.02
N PRO A 175 -2.58 -9.61 26.09
CA PRO A 175 -2.05 -9.99 27.39
C PRO A 175 -1.36 -11.36 27.36
N GLU A 176 -0.20 -11.47 28.00
CA GLU A 176 0.59 -12.71 28.10
C GLU A 176 -0.27 -13.93 28.51
N ALA A 177 -1.20 -13.75 29.45
CA ALA A 177 -2.08 -14.82 29.94
C ALA A 177 -3.01 -15.42 28.88
N MET A 178 -3.18 -14.74 27.74
CA MET A 178 -4.03 -15.18 26.62
C MET A 178 -3.21 -15.85 25.50
N ILE A 179 -1.88 -15.81 25.58
CA ILE A 179 -0.93 -16.44 24.65
C ILE A 179 -0.41 -17.71 25.34
N THR A 180 -0.85 -18.90 24.92
CA THR A 180 -0.63 -20.16 25.68
C THR A 180 0.03 -21.30 24.92
#